data_AF-A0A937DCU3-F1
#
_entry.id   AF-A0A937DCU3-F1
#
_cell.length_a   1.000
_cell.length_b   1.000
_cell.length_c   1.000
_cell.angle_alpha   90.00
_cell.angle_beta   90.00
_cell.angle_gamma   90.00
#
_symmetry.space_group_name_H-M   'P 1'
#
loop_
_entity.id
_entity.type
_entity.pdbx_description
1 polymer ?
#
loop_
_entity_poly.entity_id
_entity_poly.type
_entity_poly.pdbx_seq_one_letter_code
_entity_poly.pdbx_strand_id
1 'polypeptide(L)' 'MGFKIGLSLFMLFGFFFFRKIGPILVGKLKEFNKRSNTGLVEKAPFIFKFFTLFFKVASMMCQIYIVMIWTGFVTIPGK' A
#
# COMPACT_ATOMS: atom_id res chain seq x y z
N MET A 1 -11.66 -12.80 19.85
CA MET A 1 -10.29 -13.20 19.47
C MET A 1 -10.16 -13.36 17.96
N GLY A 2 -11.04 -14.14 17.32
CA GLY A 2 -11.02 -14.38 15.86
C GLY A 2 -11.04 -13.12 14.98
N PHE A 3 -11.85 -12.12 15.31
CA PHE A 3 -11.91 -10.88 14.53
C PHE A 3 -10.57 -10.10 14.53
N LYS A 4 -9.87 -10.03 15.67
CA LYS A 4 -8.53 -9.41 15.75
C LYS A 4 -7.51 -10.12 14.88
N ILE A 5 -7.56 -11.46 14.86
CA ILE A 5 -6.66 -12.30 14.05
C ILE A 5 -6.96 -12.11 12.56
N GLY A 6 -8.25 -12.13 12.17
CA GLY A 6 -8.66 -11.88 10.78
C GLY A 6 -8.25 -10.51 10.28
N LEU A 7 -8.46 -9.45 11.07
CA LEU A 7 -8.05 -8.10 10.71
C LEU A 7 -6.52 -7.97 10.61
N SER A 8 -5.78 -8.62 11.52
CA SER A 8 -4.31 -8.64 11.48
C SER A 8 -3.77 -9.36 10.25
N LEU A 9 -4.36 -10.51 9.88
CA LEU A 9 -3.99 -11.25 8.67
C LEU A 9 -4.30 -10.46 7.39
N PHE A 10 -5.44 -9.77 7.35
CA PHE A 10 -5.78 -8.88 6.24
C PHE A 10 -4.76 -7.73 6.10
N MET A 11 -4.38 -7.10 7.21
CA MET A 11 -3.35 -6.04 7.20
C MET A 11 -1.97 -6.59 6.85
N LEU A 12 -1.64 -7.80 7.29
CA LEU A 12 -0.38 -8.47 6.93
C LEU A 12 -0.33 -8.75 5.42
N PHE A 13 -1.43 -9.25 4.86
CA PHE A 13 -1.58 -9.42 3.41
C PHE A 13 -1.44 -8.07 2.68
N GLY A 14 -2.13 -7.03 3.15
CA GLY A 14 -2.02 -5.67 2.62
C GLY A 14 -0.59 -5.14 2.65
N PHE A 15 0.16 -5.38 3.73
CA PHE A 15 1.57 -5.02 3.83
C PHE A 15 2.41 -5.62 2.69
N PHE A 16 2.32 -6.93 2.50
CA PHE A 16 3.09 -7.61 1.44
C PHE A 16 2.61 -7.20 0.05
N PHE A 17 1.29 -7.04 -0.13
CA PHE A 17 0.69 -6.57 -1.37
C PHE A 17 1.22 -5.18 -1.75
N PHE A 18 1.10 -4.19 -0.87
CA PHE A 18 1.58 -2.83 -1.17
C PHE A 18 3.11 -2.76 -1.31
N ARG A 19 3.86 -3.57 -0.55
CA ARG A 19 5.33 -3.60 -0.62
C ARG A 19 5.88 -4.25 -1.88
N LYS A 20 5.26 -5.32 -2.37
CA LYS A 20 5.74 -6.07 -3.55
C LYS A 20 4.99 -5.70 -4.83
N ILE A 21 3.67 -5.64 -4.79
CA ILE A 21 2.82 -5.41 -5.96
C ILE A 21 2.71 -3.92 -6.29
N GLY A 22 2.72 -3.03 -5.28
CA GLY A 22 2.72 -1.57 -5.49
C GLY A 22 3.81 -1.07 -6.45
N PRO A 23 5.10 -1.37 -6.23
CA PRO A 23 6.18 -0.96 -7.15
C PRO A 23 6.02 -1.56 -8.56
N ILE A 24 5.53 -2.80 -8.67
CA ILE A 24 5.32 -3.49 -9.95
C ILE A 24 4.20 -2.80 -10.75
N LEU A 25 3.10 -2.45 -10.09
CA LEU A 25 1.99 -1.70 -10.69
C LEU A 25 2.45 -0.35 -11.21
N VAL A 26 3.22 0.40 -10.41
CA VAL A 26 3.77 1.70 -10.82
C VAL A 26 4.73 1.55 -12.01
N GLY A 27 5.57 0.51 -12.00
CA GLY A 27 6.46 0.19 -13.11
C GLY A 27 5.70 -0.10 -14.40
N LYS A 28 4.67 -0.96 -14.34
CA LYS A 28 3.79 -1.26 -15.48
C LYS A 28 3.02 -0.04 -15.97
N LEU A 29 2.50 0.79 -15.05
CA LEU A 29 1.78 2.01 -15.41
C LEU A 29 2.70 3.01 -16.12
N LYS A 30 3.96 3.12 -15.66
CA LYS A 30 4.97 3.96 -16.30
C LYS A 30 5.31 3.45 -17.70
N GLU A 31 5.47 2.15 -17.86
CA GLU A 31 5.76 1.54 -19.16
C GLU A 31 4.59 1.68 -20.14
N PHE A 32 3.36 1.46 -19.68
CA PHE A 32 2.14 1.66 -20.46
C PHE A 32 2.01 3.11 -20.93
N ASN A 33 2.16 4.08 -20.01
CA ASN A 33 2.11 5.49 -20.36
C ASN A 33 3.27 5.91 -21.26
N LYS A 34 4.45 5.29 -21.16
CA LYS A 34 5.56 5.53 -22.10
C LYS A 34 5.21 5.07 -23.52
N ARG A 35 4.46 3.97 -23.67
CA ARG A 35 4.05 3.45 -24.99
C ARG A 35 2.83 4.19 -25.57
N SER A 36 1.90 4.63 -24.73
CA SER A 36 0.63 5.20 -25.17
C SER A 36 0.56 6.73 -25.13
N ASN A 37 1.34 7.39 -24.27
CA ASN A 37 1.34 8.84 -24.08
C ASN A 37 2.67 9.31 -23.47
N THR A 38 3.74 9.31 -24.27
CA THR A 38 5.11 9.71 -23.86
C THR A 38 5.15 11.04 -23.12
N GLY A 39 4.32 12.00 -23.53
CA GLY A 39 4.25 13.33 -22.93
C GLY A 39 3.86 13.33 -21.44
N LEU A 40 3.12 12.32 -20.95
CA LEU A 40 2.71 12.26 -19.54
C LEU A 40 3.85 11.78 -18.64
N VAL A 41 4.67 10.84 -19.12
CA VAL A 41 5.86 10.36 -18.40
C VAL A 41 6.96 11.41 -18.36
N GLU A 42 7.12 12.17 -19.43
CA GLU A 42 8.13 13.25 -19.52
C GLU A 42 7.71 14.52 -18.80
N LYS A 43 6.44 14.93 -18.90
CA LYS A 43 5.96 16.16 -18.23
C LYS A 43 5.67 15.97 -16.75
N ALA A 44 5.33 14.75 -16.31
CA ALA A 44 4.94 14.48 -14.92
C ALA A 44 5.60 13.23 -14.31
N PRO A 45 6.95 13.12 -14.32
CA PRO A 45 7.66 12.00 -13.71
C PRO A 45 7.44 11.92 -12.19
N PHE A 46 7.07 13.04 -11.57
CA PHE A 46 6.79 13.15 -10.15
C PHE A 46 5.60 12.29 -9.71
N ILE A 47 4.60 12.11 -10.57
CA ILE A 47 3.41 11.31 -10.26
C ILE A 47 3.80 9.86 -9.95
N PHE A 48 4.70 9.27 -10.73
CA PHE A 48 5.18 7.89 -10.50
C PHE A 48 6.02 7.76 -9.23
N LYS A 49 6.82 8.80 -8.89
CA LYS A 49 7.55 8.84 -7.61
C LYS A 49 6.58 8.94 -6.44
N PHE A 50 5.53 9.75 -6.56
CA PHE A 50 4.49 9.89 -5.55
C PHE A 50 3.77 8.56 -5.32
N PHE A 51 3.33 7.86 -6.38
CA PHE A 51 2.71 6.55 -6.21
C PHE A 51 3.63 5.53 -5.54
N THR A 52 4.91 5.51 -5.90
CA THR A 52 5.89 4.63 -5.25
C THR A 52 6.01 4.94 -3.75
N LEU A 53 6.09 6.23 -3.40
CA LEU A 53 6.13 6.68 -2.02
C LEU A 53 4.84 6.34 -1.27
N PHE A 54 3.69 6.54 -1.91
CA PHE A 54 2.37 6.20 -1.36
C PHE A 54 2.27 4.72 -1.04
N PHE A 55 2.65 3.81 -1.96
CA PHE A 55 2.64 2.37 -1.69
C PHE A 55 3.59 1.97 -0.55
N LYS A 56 4.74 2.64 -0.44
CA LYS A 56 5.68 2.41 0.67
C LYS A 56 5.06 2.84 2.00
N VAL A 57 4.48 4.04 2.07
CA VAL A 57 3.81 4.55 3.28
C VAL A 57 2.60 3.70 3.64
N ALA A 58 1.77 3.32 2.67
CA ALA A 58 0.63 2.43 2.87
C ALA A 58 1.05 1.08 3.46
N SER A 59 2.16 0.49 2.98
CA SER A 59 2.70 -0.73 3.59
C SER A 59 3.10 -0.50 5.05
N MET A 60 3.80 0.60 5.35
CA MET A 60 4.22 0.92 6.72
C MET A 60 3.00 1.11 7.64
N MET A 61 1.95 1.76 7.15
CA MET A 61 0.69 1.94 7.88
C MET A 61 0.00 0.60 8.18
N CYS A 62 0.02 -0.37 7.26
CA CYS A 62 -0.50 -1.71 7.55
C CYS A 62 0.23 -2.38 8.72
N GLN A 63 1.56 -2.24 8.79
CA GLN A 63 2.35 -2.76 9.91
C GLN A 63 2.04 -2.05 11.23
N ILE A 64 1.97 -0.72 11.21
CA ILE A 64 1.61 0.08 12.39
C ILE A 64 0.23 -0.33 12.88
N TYR A 65 -0.73 -0.51 11.98
CA TYR A 65 -2.09 -0.89 12.34
C TYR A 65 -2.17 -2.26 13.01
N ILE A 66 -1.36 -3.23 12.57
CA ILE A 66 -1.22 -4.52 13.28
C ILE A 66 -0.74 -4.26 14.71
N VAL A 67 0.33 -3.49 14.92
CA VAL A 67 0.84 -3.18 16.26
C VAL A 67 -0.24 -2.50 17.12
N MET A 68 -1.03 -1.58 16.57
CA MET A 68 -2.11 -0.91 17.30
C MET A 68 -3.27 -1.85 17.69
N ILE A 69 -3.61 -2.83 16.85
CA ILE A 69 -4.61 -3.88 17.18
C ILE A 69 -4.12 -4.75 18.35
N TRP A 70 -2.84 -5.10 18.33
CA TRP A 70 -2.23 -6.01 19.32
C TRP A 70 -1.89 -5.33 20.65
N THR A 71 -1.51 -4.05 20.62
CA THR A 71 -1.28 -3.22 21.83
C THR A 71 -2.59 -2.75 22.49
N GLY A 72 -3.73 -2.99 21.85
CA GLY A 72 -5.05 -2.61 22.38
C GLY A 72 -5.41 -1.13 22.21
N PHE A 73 -4.59 -0.36 21.51
CA PHE A 73 -4.84 1.05 21.21
C PHE A 73 -6.03 1.25 20.26
N VAL A 74 -6.29 0.26 19.40
CA VAL A 74 -7.50 0.21 18.57
C VAL A 74 -8.57 -0.61 19.30
N THR A 75 -9.52 0.08 19.90
CA THR A 75 -10.78 -0.49 20.39
C THR A 75 -11.66 -0.81 19.20
N ILE A 76 -11.70 -2.08 18.81
CA ILE A 76 -12.63 -2.57 17.80
C ILE A 76 -14.03 -2.63 18.46
N PRO A 77 -15.01 -1.79 18.05
CA PRO A 77 -16.34 -1.86 18.60
C PRO A 77 -17.00 -3.18 18.18
N GLY A 78 -17.63 -3.89 19.12
CA GLY A 78 -18.31 -5.16 18.85
C GLY A 78 -17.82 -6.37 19.66
N LYS A 79 -17.37 -6.16 20.89
CA LYS A 79 -17.65 -7.13 21.96
C LYS A 79 -18.88 -6.65 22.71
#